data_AF-A0A368EWD4-F1
#
_entry.id   AF-A0A368EWD4-F1
#
_cell.length_a   1.000
_cell.length_b   1.000
_cell.length_c   1.000
_cell.angle_alpha   90.00
_cell.angle_beta   90.00
_cell.angle_gamma   90.00
#
_symmetry.space_group_name_H-M   'P 1'
#
loop_
_entity.id
_entity.type
_entity.pdbx_description
1 polymer ?
#
loop_
_entity_poly.entity_id
_entity_poly.type
_entity_poly.pdbx_seq_one_letter_code
_entity_poly.pdbx_strand_id
1 'polypeptide(L)'
;MCKIFSFFCALPFHLWSNMVAAIAVDMLCCITSPLNSYRTGANRVDWLIALAWICAFFCALPMAFIRGTITIYSFEDESYEQCYPLVNSYSREVLVAFNFFHVVTTFYVPLLIVVVCYSMIGLSLRKQMAERKLLQVCYGNL
;
A
#
# COMPACT_ATOMS: atom_id res chain seq x y z
N MET A 1 -23.31 11.45 -7.37
CA MET A 1 -21.89 11.86 -7.19
C MET A 1 -21.20 11.22 -5.97
N CYS A 2 -21.91 10.92 -4.88
CA CYS A 2 -21.35 10.28 -3.66
C CYS A 2 -20.51 9.02 -3.92
N LYS A 3 -20.93 8.09 -4.80
CA LYS A 3 -20.18 6.86 -5.11
C LYS A 3 -18.79 7.12 -5.71
N ILE A 4 -18.74 8.02 -6.69
CA ILE A 4 -17.51 8.43 -7.37
C ILE A 4 -16.59 9.17 -6.39
N PHE A 5 -17.14 10.08 -5.60
CA PHE A 5 -16.38 10.79 -4.57
C PHE A 5 -15.80 9.83 -3.52
N SER A 6 -16.59 8.85 -3.06
CA SER A 6 -16.12 7.81 -2.13
C SER A 6 -14.94 7.00 -2.70
N PHE A 7 -14.96 6.69 -4.00
CA PHE A 7 -13.83 6.06 -4.68
C PHE A 7 -12.58 6.95 -4.64
N PHE A 8 -12.71 8.22 -5.04
CA PHE A 8 -11.59 9.17 -5.03
C PHE A 8 -11.10 9.53 -3.63
N CYS A 9 -11.90 9.33 -2.58
CA CYS A 9 -11.44 9.43 -1.20
C CYS A 9 -10.63 8.19 -0.77
N ALA A 10 -10.99 6.99 -1.23
CA ALA A 10 -10.31 5.75 -0.86
C ALA A 10 -9.03 5.51 -1.68
N LEU A 11 -9.06 5.81 -2.98
CA LEU A 11 -7.97 5.56 -3.93
C LEU A 11 -6.62 6.13 -3.46
N PRO A 12 -6.51 7.38 -2.97
CA PRO A 12 -5.25 7.91 -2.47
C PRO A 12 -4.67 7.02 -1.37
N PHE A 13 -5.45 6.63 -0.35
CA PHE A 13 -4.91 5.84 0.75
C PHE A 13 -4.30 4.51 0.29
N HIS A 14 -4.99 3.80 -0.61
CA HIS A 14 -4.45 2.58 -1.20
C HIS A 14 -3.19 2.85 -2.04
N LEU A 15 -3.21 3.91 -2.84
CA LEU A 15 -2.11 4.25 -3.74
C LEU A 15 -0.85 4.68 -2.98
N TRP A 16 -1.00 5.58 -1.99
CA TRP A 16 0.07 6.01 -1.11
C TRP A 16 0.70 4.81 -0.40
N SER A 17 -0.12 3.92 0.17
CA SER A 17 0.42 2.78 0.90
C SER A 17 1.08 1.75 -0.01
N ASN A 18 0.52 1.48 -1.19
CA ASN A 18 1.14 0.60 -2.18
C ASN A 18 2.45 1.19 -2.70
N MET A 19 2.53 2.51 -2.88
CA MET A 19 3.75 3.19 -3.31
C MET A 19 4.87 3.06 -2.27
N VAL A 20 4.56 3.22 -0.98
CA VAL A 20 5.55 3.01 0.10
C VAL A 20 6.09 1.58 0.09
N ALA A 21 5.23 0.57 -0.11
CA ALA A 21 5.66 -0.81 -0.26
C ALA A 21 6.52 -1.04 -1.51
N ALA A 22 6.14 -0.47 -2.65
CA ALA A 22 6.91 -0.53 -3.89
C ALA A 22 8.30 0.08 -3.75
N ILE A 23 8.42 1.24 -3.08
CA ILE A 23 9.69 1.88 -2.77
C ILE A 23 10.57 0.99 -1.89
N ALA A 24 9.99 0.34 -0.87
CA ALA A 24 10.74 -0.56 0.00
C ALA A 24 11.30 -1.78 -0.77
N VAL A 25 10.51 -2.32 -1.71
CA VAL A 25 10.93 -3.42 -2.59
C VAL A 25 12.03 -2.97 -3.55
N ASP A 26 11.88 -1.81 -4.18
CA ASP A 26 12.89 -1.26 -5.09
C ASP A 26 14.22 -1.03 -4.37
N MET A 27 14.17 -0.42 -3.19
CA MET A 27 15.35 -0.19 -2.34
C MET A 27 16.03 -1.51 -1.96
N LEU A 28 15.25 -2.55 -1.60
CA LEU A 28 15.78 -3.87 -1.32
C LEU A 28 16.54 -4.42 -2.53
N CYS A 29 15.92 -4.43 -3.72
CA CYS A 29 16.56 -4.97 -4.92
C CYS A 29 17.83 -4.21 -5.32
N CYS A 30 17.82 -2.87 -5.17
CA CYS A 30 18.98 -2.03 -5.43
C CYS A 30 20.15 -2.32 -4.49
N ILE A 31 19.88 -2.56 -3.20
CA ILE A 31 20.92 -2.85 -2.20
C ILE A 31 21.44 -4.29 -2.32
N THR A 32 20.59 -5.27 -2.62
CA THR A 32 21.00 -6.68 -2.69
C THR A 32 21.62 -7.08 -4.02
N SER A 33 21.33 -6.36 -5.11
CA SER A 33 21.75 -6.75 -6.45
C SER A 33 22.12 -5.55 -7.33
N PRO A 34 23.22 -4.85 -7.00
CA PRO A 34 23.60 -3.59 -7.65
C PRO A 34 23.80 -3.74 -9.18
N LEU A 35 24.38 -4.85 -9.64
CA LEU A 35 24.62 -5.08 -11.07
C LEU A 35 23.32 -5.34 -11.87
N ASN A 36 22.35 -6.01 -11.27
CA ASN A 36 21.07 -6.28 -11.93
C ASN A 36 20.16 -5.05 -11.94
N SER A 37 20.16 -4.28 -10.85
CA SER A 37 19.44 -2.99 -10.78
C SER A 37 19.99 -1.96 -11.76
N TYR A 38 21.30 -1.92 -12.02
CA TYR A 38 21.87 -1.01 -13.02
C TYR A 38 21.32 -1.26 -14.44
N ARG A 39 21.13 -2.53 -14.81
CA ARG A 39 20.72 -2.89 -16.18
C ARG A 39 19.21 -2.93 -16.41
N THR A 40 18.42 -3.22 -15.38
CA THR A 40 16.96 -3.41 -15.50
C THR A 40 16.14 -2.58 -14.50
N GLY A 41 16.76 -1.60 -13.84
CA GLY A 41 16.12 -0.79 -12.81
C GLY A 41 14.89 -0.02 -13.31
N ALA A 42 15.00 0.68 -14.44
CA ALA A 42 13.90 1.47 -15.00
C ALA A 42 12.64 0.61 -15.25
N ASN A 43 12.79 -0.50 -15.98
CA ASN A 43 11.67 -1.41 -16.24
C ASN A 43 11.07 -1.96 -14.94
N ARG A 44 11.89 -2.30 -13.93
CA ARG A 44 11.38 -2.78 -12.64
C ARG A 44 10.53 -1.73 -11.95
N VAL A 45 11.03 -0.49 -11.89
CA VAL A 45 10.32 0.62 -11.24
C VAL A 45 8.99 0.89 -11.96
N ASP A 46 8.99 0.92 -13.29
CA ASP A 46 7.76 1.08 -14.07
C ASP A 46 6.74 -0.03 -13.79
N TRP A 47 7.20 -1.28 -13.71
CA TRP A 47 6.35 -2.42 -13.34
C TRP A 47 5.80 -2.31 -11.91
N LEU A 48 6.61 -1.89 -10.94
CA LEU A 48 6.17 -1.70 -9.55
C LEU A 48 5.14 -0.57 -9.43
N ILE A 49 5.35 0.53 -10.14
CA ILE A 49 4.39 1.65 -10.21
C ILE A 49 3.08 1.17 -10.85
N ALA A 50 3.15 0.51 -12.00
CA ALA A 50 1.96 -0.01 -12.68
C ALA A 50 1.18 -0.97 -11.78
N LEU A 51 1.86 -1.89 -11.09
CA LEU A 51 1.25 -2.80 -10.15
C LEU A 51 0.58 -2.05 -8.98
N ALA A 52 1.27 -1.07 -8.39
CA ALA A 52 0.74 -0.27 -7.28
C ALA A 52 -0.56 0.44 -7.66
N TRP A 53 -0.61 1.05 -8.85
CA TRP A 53 -1.79 1.71 -9.40
C TRP A 53 -2.93 0.74 -9.67
N ILE A 54 -2.65 -0.38 -10.35
CA ILE A 54 -3.65 -1.40 -10.68
C ILE A 54 -4.27 -1.97 -9.39
N CYS A 55 -3.44 -2.38 -8.43
CA CYS A 55 -3.89 -2.88 -7.14
C CYS A 55 -4.70 -1.83 -6.38
N ALA A 56 -4.26 -0.57 -6.34
CA ALA A 56 -4.99 0.49 -5.65
C ALA A 56 -6.37 0.74 -6.26
N PHE A 57 -6.46 0.75 -7.60
CA PHE A 57 -7.73 0.89 -8.31
C PHE A 57 -8.70 -0.23 -7.95
N PHE A 58 -8.26 -1.49 -8.05
CA PHE A 58 -9.11 -2.64 -7.73
C PHE A 58 -9.49 -2.72 -6.24
N CYS A 59 -8.60 -2.35 -5.32
CA CYS A 59 -8.90 -2.34 -3.88
C CYS A 59 -9.83 -1.19 -3.47
N ALA A 60 -9.75 -0.03 -4.15
CA ALA A 60 -10.61 1.11 -3.88
C ALA A 60 -12.01 0.97 -4.51
N LEU A 61 -12.14 0.18 -5.58
CA LEU A 61 -13.39 0.02 -6.33
C LEU A 61 -14.58 -0.51 -5.49
N PRO A 62 -14.43 -1.52 -4.62
CA PRO A 62 -15.48 -1.98 -3.70
C PRO A 62 -16.07 -0.86 -2.84
N MET A 63 -15.27 0.12 -2.41
CA MET A 63 -15.75 1.23 -1.58
C MET A 63 -16.77 2.13 -2.28
N ALA A 64 -16.77 2.18 -3.61
CA ALA A 64 -17.77 2.93 -4.38
C ALA A 64 -19.17 2.30 -4.35
N PHE A 65 -19.25 0.97 -4.16
CA PHE A 65 -20.53 0.24 -4.21
C PHE A 65 -21.26 0.23 -2.87
N ILE A 66 -20.52 0.32 -1.76
CA ILE A 66 -21.05 0.17 -0.40
C ILE A 66 -21.58 1.49 0.17
N ARG A 67 -21.05 2.63 -0.29
CA ARG A 67 -21.51 3.96 0.12
C ARG A 67 -22.51 4.55 -0.87
N GLY A 68 -23.49 5.27 -0.34
CA GLY A 68 -24.55 5.90 -1.10
C GLY A 68 -25.15 7.07 -0.35
N THR A 69 -26.03 7.79 -1.03
CA THR A 69 -26.76 8.89 -0.42
C THR A 69 -27.87 8.31 0.44
N ILE A 70 -27.87 8.63 1.73
CA ILE A 70 -28.99 8.36 2.65
C ILE A 70 -29.57 9.69 3.09
N THR A 71 -30.90 9.75 3.18
CA THR A 71 -31.63 10.86 3.78
C THR A 71 -31.83 10.57 5.26
N ILE A 72 -31.29 11.44 6.12
CA ILE A 72 -31.47 11.37 7.56
C ILE A 72 -32.50 12.43 7.93
N TYR A 73 -33.63 11.99 8.49
CA TYR A 73 -34.65 12.88 9.03
C TYR A 73 -34.22 13.33 10.43
N SER A 74 -33.99 14.63 10.61
CA SER A 74 -33.73 15.22 11.93
C SER A 74 -35.05 15.47 12.68
N PHE A 75 -34.96 15.69 13.98
CA PHE A 75 -36.10 15.93 14.88
C PHE A 75 -36.82 17.28 14.61
N GLU A 76 -36.24 18.16 13.80
CA GLU A 76 -36.72 19.51 13.46
C GLU A 76 -37.26 19.64 12.01
N ASP A 77 -37.77 18.55 11.42
CA ASP A 77 -38.30 18.51 10.03
C ASP A 77 -37.28 18.84 8.91
N GLU A 78 -36.01 19.10 9.24
CA GLU A 78 -34.95 19.20 8.24
C GLU A 78 -34.40 17.83 7.83
N SER A 79 -34.44 17.53 6.54
CA SER A 79 -33.82 16.35 5.94
C SER A 79 -32.39 16.65 5.50
N TYR A 80 -31.41 15.92 6.02
CA TYR A 80 -30.01 16.00 5.58
C TYR A 80 -29.67 14.84 4.65
N GLU A 81 -29.05 15.13 3.51
CA GLU A 81 -28.49 14.12 2.62
C GLU A 81 -27.02 13.87 2.98
N GLN A 82 -26.68 12.63 3.38
CA GLN A 82 -25.31 12.23 3.69
C GLN A 82 -24.84 11.07 2.82
N CYS A 83 -23.56 11.10 2.47
CA CYS A 83 -22.89 9.99 1.81
C CYS A 83 -22.41 8.99 2.89
N TYR A 84 -23.22 7.97 3.17
CA TYR A 84 -22.99 7.00 4.24
C TYR A 84 -23.06 5.57 3.70
N PRO A 85 -22.47 4.56 4.38
CA PRO A 85 -22.74 3.16 4.05
C PRO A 85 -24.24 2.86 3.95
N LEU A 86 -24.67 2.11 2.92
CA LEU A 86 -26.08 1.71 2.77
C LEU A 86 -26.46 0.63 3.80
N VAL A 87 -26.65 1.04 5.05
CA VAL A 87 -27.07 0.17 6.17
C VAL A 87 -28.43 -0.47 5.94
N ASN A 88 -29.27 0.11 5.07
CA ASN A 88 -30.57 -0.42 4.71
C ASN A 88 -30.50 -1.50 3.60
N SER A 89 -29.41 -1.56 2.84
CA SER A 89 -29.25 -2.51 1.72
C SER A 89 -28.25 -3.63 2.00
N TYR A 90 -27.34 -3.45 2.97
CA TYR A 90 -26.33 -4.44 3.32
C TYR A 90 -26.40 -4.83 4.79
N SER A 91 -26.17 -6.10 5.09
CA SER A 91 -26.07 -6.57 6.48
C SER A 91 -24.86 -5.94 7.18
N ARG A 92 -24.95 -5.80 8.50
CA ARG A 92 -23.87 -5.26 9.34
C ARG A 92 -22.57 -6.03 9.16
N GLU A 93 -22.64 -7.34 8.95
CA GLU A 93 -21.49 -8.22 8.74
C GLU A 93 -20.75 -7.88 7.45
N VAL A 94 -21.48 -7.65 6.35
CA VAL A 94 -20.90 -7.25 5.07
C VAL A 94 -20.18 -5.90 5.20
N LEU A 95 -20.80 -4.93 5.89
CA LEU A 95 -20.19 -3.63 6.11
C LEU A 95 -18.90 -3.73 6.95
N VAL A 96 -18.89 -4.55 7.99
CA VAL A 96 -17.70 -4.78 8.82
C VAL A 96 -16.60 -5.47 8.00
N ALA A 97 -16.94 -6.49 7.21
CA ALA A 97 -16.00 -7.22 6.37
C ALA A 97 -15.28 -6.29 5.37
N PHE A 98 -16.00 -5.37 4.73
CA PHE A 98 -15.38 -4.42 3.80
C PHE A 98 -14.54 -3.35 4.47
N ASN A 99 -14.95 -2.85 5.64
CA ASN A 99 -14.10 -1.94 6.42
C ASN A 99 -12.81 -2.65 6.85
N PHE A 100 -12.92 -3.91 7.30
CA PHE A 100 -11.77 -4.72 7.64
C PHE A 100 -10.86 -4.96 6.44
N PHE A 101 -11.42 -5.30 5.28
CA PHE A 101 -10.69 -5.43 4.02
C PHE A 101 -9.90 -4.16 3.68
N HIS A 102 -10.52 -2.98 3.80
CA HIS A 102 -9.83 -1.71 3.57
C HIS A 102 -8.67 -1.49 4.55
N VAL A 103 -8.86 -1.75 5.84
CA VAL A 103 -7.76 -1.64 6.82
C VAL A 103 -6.63 -2.64 6.51
N VAL A 104 -6.96 -3.87 6.16
CA VAL A 104 -5.97 -4.91 5.83
C VAL A 104 -5.15 -4.53 4.61
N THR A 105 -5.81 -4.11 3.53
CA THR A 105 -5.15 -3.78 2.26
C THR A 105 -4.39 -2.45 2.31
N THR A 106 -4.89 -1.46 3.05
CA THR A 106 -4.26 -0.13 3.15
C THR A 106 -3.17 -0.07 4.22
N PHE A 107 -3.20 -0.93 5.24
CA PHE A 107 -2.25 -0.85 6.36
C PHE A 107 -1.44 -2.13 6.54
N TYR A 108 -2.10 -3.25 6.86
CA TYR A 108 -1.40 -4.46 7.28
C TYR A 108 -0.56 -5.11 6.16
N VAL A 109 -1.09 -5.17 4.95
CA VAL A 109 -0.37 -5.76 3.80
C VAL A 109 0.87 -4.92 3.44
N PRO A 110 0.78 -3.60 3.21
CA PRO A 110 1.95 -2.76 2.95
C PRO A 110 2.95 -2.76 4.11
N LEU A 111 2.47 -2.72 5.36
CA LEU A 111 3.33 -2.77 6.55
C LEU A 111 4.16 -4.05 6.57
N LEU A 112 3.55 -5.22 6.31
CA LEU A 112 4.26 -6.49 6.27
C LEU A 112 5.35 -6.48 5.20
N ILE A 113 5.04 -5.98 3.99
CA ILE A 113 6.03 -5.87 2.90
C ILE A 113 7.20 -4.98 3.34
N VAL A 114 6.91 -3.81 3.91
CA VAL A 114 7.92 -2.86 4.41
C VAL A 114 8.80 -3.53 5.47
N VAL A 115 8.20 -4.14 6.50
CA VAL A 115 8.94 -4.79 7.60
C VAL A 115 9.87 -5.89 7.07
N VAL A 116 9.38 -6.73 6.16
CA VAL A 116 10.19 -7.79 5.55
C VAL A 116 11.33 -7.20 4.72
N CYS A 117 11.04 -6.21 3.85
CA CYS A 117 12.05 -5.58 3.01
C CYS A 117 13.16 -4.93 3.84
N TYR A 118 12.81 -4.12 4.84
CA TYR A 118 13.80 -3.45 5.69
C TYR A 118 14.58 -4.43 6.57
N SER A 119 13.95 -5.52 7.03
CA SER A 119 14.66 -6.58 7.75
C SER A 119 15.72 -7.25 6.86
N MET A 120 15.36 -7.58 5.62
CA MET A 120 16.29 -8.14 4.64
C MET A 120 17.40 -7.17 4.25
N ILE A 121 17.10 -5.88 4.08
CA ILE A 121 18.09 -4.83 3.85
C ILE A 121 19.10 -4.81 5.00
N GLY A 122 18.63 -4.79 6.25
CA GLY A 122 19.49 -4.80 7.43
C GLY A 122 20.42 -6.01 7.48
N LEU A 123 19.91 -7.20 7.18
CA LEU A 123 20.72 -8.42 7.11
C LEU A 123 21.75 -8.39 5.97
N SER A 124 21.34 -7.95 4.78
CA SER A 124 22.22 -7.80 3.63
C SER A 124 23.36 -6.82 3.90
N LEU A 125 23.04 -5.66 4.46
CA LEU A 125 24.04 -4.64 4.80
C LEU A 125 25.02 -5.14 5.85
N ARG A 126 24.55 -5.84 6.89
CA ARG A 126 25.43 -6.44 7.90
C ARG A 126 26.41 -7.45 7.29
N LYS A 127 25.93 -8.30 6.38
CA LYS A 127 26.77 -9.26 5.66
C LYS A 127 27.83 -8.54 4.82
N GLN A 128 27.42 -7.56 4.01
CA GLN A 128 28.33 -6.80 3.15
C GLN A 128 29.39 -6.02 3.96
N MET A 129 29.02 -5.44 5.11
CA MET A 129 29.99 -4.77 5.99
C MET A 129 31.00 -5.75 6.60
N ALA A 130 30.57 -6.96 6.98
CA ALA A 130 31.48 -7.98 7.50
C ALA A 130 32.47 -8.45 6.42
N GLU A 131 32.00 -8.72 5.21
CA GLU A 131 32.85 -9.09 4.07
C GLU A 131 33.87 -7.98 3.73
N ARG A 132 33.44 -6.70 3.71
CA ARG A 132 34.36 -5.57 3.48
C ARG A 132 35.43 -5.44 4.56
N LYS A 133 35.07 -5.63 5.83
CA LYS A 133 36.05 -5.61 6.94
C LYS A 133 37.09 -6.72 6.79
N LEU A 134 36.68 -7.92 6.42
CA LEU A 134 37.61 -9.04 6.16
C LEU A 134 38.57 -8.72 5.01
N LEU A 135 38.07 -8.17 3.90
CA LEU A 135 38.92 -7.75 2.79
C LEU A 135 39.93 -6.66 3.18
N GLN A 136 39.53 -5.68 4.00
CA GLN A 136 40.45 -4.66 4.51
C GLN A 136 41.55 -5.25 5.39
N VAL A 137 41.24 -6.24 6.23
CA VAL A 137 42.25 -6.94 7.06
C VAL A 137 43.19 -7.78 6.21
N CYS A 138 42.70 -8.45 5.17
CA CYS A 138 43.53 -9.28 4.29
C CYS A 138 44.41 -8.46 3.33
N TYR A 139 43.92 -7.31 2.84
CA TYR A 139 44.61 -6.52 1.82
C TYR A 139 45.33 -5.28 2.39
N GLY A 140 45.01 -4.84 3.61
CA GLY A 140 45.66 -3.72 4.29
C GLY A 140 46.92 -4.08 5.08
N ASN A 141 47.36 -5.35 5.04
CA ASN A 141 48.57 -5.85 5.69
C ASN A 141 49.72 -6.13 4.69
N LEU A 142 49.65 -5.54 3.49
CA LEU A 142 50.74 -5.50 2.51
C LEU A 142 51.24 -4.05 2.38
#